data_AF-A0A2T1C6K3-F1
#
_entry.id   AF-A0A2T1C6K3-F1
#
_cell.length_a   1.000
_cell.length_b   1.000
_cell.length_c   1.000
_cell.angle_alpha   90.00
_cell.angle_beta   90.00
_cell.angle_gamma   90.00
#
_symmetry.space_group_name_H-M   'P 1'
#
loop_
_entity.id
_entity.type
_entity.pdbx_description
1 polymer ?
#
loop_
_entity_poly.entity_id
_entity_poly.type
_entity_poly.pdbx_seq_one_letter_code
_entity_poly.pdbx_strand_id
1 'polypeptide(L)'
;GSGHSLRRQRPEGPVLEEPSSPEAYRLGREPGVKTAGRRVAESLLFVGRSGQGSHKRRPYSCLRIDVLDGTPPKFRVTPLVVERFEGKWQDIAIEPFVI
;
A
#
# COMPACT_ATOMS: atom_id res chain seq x y z
N GLY A 1 -11.58 7.23 10.03
CA GLY A 1 -11.46 6.82 8.62
C GLY A 1 -11.88 7.97 7.73
N SER A 2 -11.06 8.36 6.75
CA SER A 2 -11.13 9.63 6.02
C SER A 2 -12.29 9.79 5.01
N GLY A 3 -13.39 9.04 5.14
CA GLY A 3 -14.56 9.15 4.25
C GLY A 3 -14.34 8.72 2.78
N HIS A 4 -13.10 8.51 2.35
CA HIS A 4 -12.77 7.90 1.06
C HIS A 4 -12.71 6.38 1.22
N SER A 5 -13.59 5.66 0.50
CA SER A 5 -13.46 4.20 0.36
C SER A 5 -12.02 3.85 -0.05
N LEU A 6 -11.48 2.73 0.46
CA LEU A 6 -10.15 2.24 0.09
C LEU A 6 -9.94 2.33 -1.42
N ARG A 7 -8.78 2.82 -1.88
CA ARG A 7 -8.55 2.87 -3.33
C ARG A 7 -8.50 1.45 -3.89
N ARG A 8 -8.84 1.30 -5.18
CA ARG A 8 -8.55 0.03 -5.86
C ARG A 8 -7.06 -0.24 -5.73
N GLN A 9 -6.71 -1.50 -5.56
CA GLN A 9 -5.33 -1.94 -5.62
C GLN A 9 -4.75 -1.48 -6.97
N ARG A 10 -3.60 -0.81 -6.90
CA ARG A 10 -2.88 -0.32 -8.08
C ARG A 10 -2.33 -1.53 -8.86
N PRO A 11 -2.47 -1.56 -10.21
CA PRO A 11 -1.80 -2.58 -11.01
C PRO A 11 -0.27 -2.44 -10.96
N GLU A 12 0.25 -1.26 -10.62
CA GLU A 12 1.69 -0.95 -10.59
C GLU A 12 2.46 -1.67 -9.46
N GLY A 13 1.77 -2.36 -8.55
CA GLY A 13 2.39 -3.20 -7.51
C GLY A 13 2.84 -2.40 -6.28
N PRO A 14 3.77 -2.97 -5.47
CA PRO A 14 4.17 -2.39 -4.18
C PRO A 14 5.17 -1.23 -4.32
N VAL A 15 5.74 -1.03 -5.50
CA VAL A 15 6.78 -0.04 -5.76
C VAL A 15 6.14 1.30 -6.10
N LEU A 16 6.52 2.34 -5.36
CA LEU A 16 6.21 3.71 -5.71
C LEU A 16 7.37 4.29 -6.52
N GLU A 17 7.05 4.82 -7.70
CA GLU A 17 7.99 5.48 -8.60
C GLU A 17 7.64 6.96 -8.76
N GLU A 18 8.66 7.79 -8.91
CA GLU A 18 8.56 9.21 -9.23
C GLU A 18 9.39 9.53 -10.48
N PRO A 19 9.08 10.61 -11.22
CA PRO A 19 9.90 11.05 -12.34
C PRO A 19 11.35 11.27 -11.91
N SER A 20 12.30 10.82 -12.74
CA SER A 20 13.73 10.94 -12.46
C SER A 20 14.26 12.38 -12.58
N SER A 21 13.56 13.25 -13.30
CA SER A 21 13.85 14.67 -13.42
C SER A 21 12.60 15.49 -13.80
N PRO A 22 12.63 16.83 -13.70
CA PRO A 22 11.58 17.69 -14.21
C PRO A 22 11.30 17.48 -15.71
N GLU A 23 12.33 17.20 -16.51
CA GLU A 23 12.21 16.89 -17.95
C GLU A 23 11.50 15.56 -18.15
N ALA A 24 11.86 14.52 -17.39
CA ALA A 24 11.19 13.22 -17.42
C ALA A 24 9.71 13.31 -17.00
N TYR A 25 9.39 14.22 -16.07
CA TYR A 25 8.01 14.53 -15.70
C TYR A 25 7.24 15.19 -16.84
N ARG A 26 7.85 16.14 -17.56
CA ARG A 26 7.25 16.81 -18.73
C ARG A 26 7.00 15.81 -19.87
N LEU A 27 8.01 15.01 -20.24
CA LEU A 27 7.88 13.97 -21.27
C LEU A 27 6.84 12.91 -20.90
N GLY A 28 6.76 12.52 -19.62
CA GLY A 28 5.77 11.54 -19.15
C GLY A 28 4.30 11.99 -19.23
N ARG A 29 4.04 13.27 -19.52
CA ARG A 29 2.68 13.77 -19.81
C ARG A 29 2.30 13.64 -21.29
N GLU A 30 3.25 13.40 -22.17
CA GLU A 30 2.95 13.22 -23.60
C GLU A 30 2.28 11.86 -23.84
N PRO A 31 1.18 11.82 -24.61
CA PRO A 31 0.49 10.57 -24.91
C PRO A 31 1.43 9.56 -25.58
N GLY A 32 1.54 8.36 -24.99
CA GLY A 32 2.34 7.27 -25.55
C GLY A 32 3.82 7.27 -25.17
N VAL A 33 4.31 8.29 -24.44
CA VAL A 33 5.68 8.32 -23.95
C VAL A 33 5.75 7.67 -22.55
N LYS A 34 6.45 6.55 -22.44
CA LYS A 34 6.80 5.95 -21.15
C LYS A 34 8.18 6.43 -20.72
N THR A 35 8.24 7.24 -19.66
CA THR A 35 9.50 7.56 -18.99
C THR A 35 9.75 6.57 -17.86
N ALA A 36 11.00 6.12 -17.71
CA ALA A 36 11.38 5.26 -16.59
C ALA A 36 11.37 6.08 -15.30
N GLY A 37 10.55 5.66 -14.33
CA GLY A 37 10.48 6.27 -13.01
C GLY A 37 11.63 5.82 -12.11
N ARG A 38 12.05 6.70 -11.19
CA ARG A 38 12.94 6.35 -10.09
C ARG A 38 12.11 5.75 -8.97
N ARG A 39 12.46 4.56 -8.50
CA ARG A 39 11.86 3.96 -7.30
C ARG A 39 12.15 4.83 -6.09
N VAL A 40 11.12 5.17 -5.31
CA VAL A 40 11.24 6.03 -4.12
C VAL A 40 10.77 5.35 -2.84
N ALA A 41 9.89 4.36 -2.95
CA ALA A 41 9.45 3.55 -1.82
C ALA A 41 8.98 2.18 -2.30
N GLU A 42 8.97 1.22 -1.38
CA GLU A 42 8.39 -0.10 -1.58
C GLU A 42 7.50 -0.43 -0.38
N SER A 43 6.28 -0.88 -0.65
CA SER A 43 5.34 -1.30 0.39
C SER A 43 5.61 -2.74 0.80
N LEU A 44 5.95 -2.97 2.07
CA LEU A 44 6.11 -4.34 2.62
C LEU A 44 4.82 -5.16 2.54
N LEU A 45 3.67 -4.50 2.67
CA LEU A 45 2.36 -5.08 2.49
C LEU A 45 1.48 -4.10 1.71
N PHE A 46 1.04 -4.50 0.52
CA PHE A 46 0.18 -3.69 -0.33
C PHE A 46 -1.22 -4.30 -0.42
N VAL A 47 -2.19 -3.66 0.26
CA VAL A 47 -3.60 -4.11 0.31
C VAL A 47 -4.54 -3.02 -0.16
N GLY A 48 -5.45 -3.38 -1.06
CA GLY A 48 -6.47 -2.50 -1.60
C GLY A 48 -7.69 -3.28 -2.06
N ARG A 49 -8.71 -2.58 -2.54
CA ARG A 49 -9.88 -3.27 -3.11
C ARG A 49 -9.50 -3.98 -4.41
N SER A 50 -9.93 -5.23 -4.57
CA SER A 50 -9.72 -6.03 -5.77
C SER A 50 -11.00 -6.80 -6.14
N GLY A 51 -10.97 -7.50 -7.28
CA GLY A 51 -12.09 -8.29 -7.78
C GLY A 51 -13.28 -7.46 -8.31
N GLN A 52 -14.31 -8.17 -8.78
CA GLN A 52 -15.51 -7.59 -9.38
C GLN A 52 -16.77 -8.40 -9.02
N GLY A 53 -17.94 -7.78 -9.15
CA GLY A 53 -19.23 -8.44 -8.89
C GLY A 53 -19.35 -9.05 -7.49
N SER A 54 -19.71 -10.33 -7.43
CA SER A 54 -19.78 -11.16 -6.22
C SER A 54 -18.40 -11.46 -5.62
N HIS A 55 -17.33 -11.39 -6.42
CA HIS A 55 -15.95 -11.65 -5.99
C HIS A 55 -15.21 -10.35 -5.59
N LYS A 56 -15.92 -9.29 -5.20
CA LYS A 56 -15.30 -8.05 -4.71
C LYS A 56 -14.60 -8.31 -3.37
N ARG A 57 -13.35 -7.87 -3.25
CA ARG A 57 -12.56 -7.88 -2.01
C ARG A 57 -12.41 -6.47 -1.44
N ARG A 58 -12.62 -6.36 -0.13
CA ARG A 58 -12.66 -5.07 0.61
C ARG A 58 -12.00 -5.26 1.99
N PRO A 59 -10.66 -5.39 2.02
CA PRO A 59 -9.94 -5.59 3.28
C PRO A 59 -10.01 -4.33 4.14
N TYR A 60 -10.32 -4.46 5.42
CA TYR A 60 -10.13 -3.41 6.41
C TYR A 60 -8.71 -3.51 6.95
N SER A 61 -8.00 -2.38 7.03
CA SER A 61 -6.64 -2.35 7.53
C SER A 61 -6.44 -1.27 8.58
N CYS A 62 -5.57 -1.56 9.55
CA CYS A 62 -4.97 -0.58 10.45
C CYS A 62 -3.53 -0.98 10.80
N LEU A 63 -2.81 -0.07 11.44
CA LEU A 63 -1.51 -0.34 12.03
C LEU A 63 -1.63 -0.22 13.55
N ARG A 64 -1.14 -1.21 14.28
CA ARG A 64 -0.81 -1.05 15.70
C ARG A 64 0.66 -0.68 15.80
N ILE A 65 0.95 0.41 16.51
CA ILE A 65 2.30 0.91 16.74
C ILE A 65 2.59 0.77 18.23
N ASP A 66 3.51 -0.11 18.58
CA ASP A 66 3.99 -0.28 19.95
C ASP A 66 5.31 0.50 20.09
N VAL A 67 5.40 1.42 21.06
CA VAL A 67 6.63 2.20 21.34
C VAL A 67 7.53 1.39 22.25
N LEU A 68 8.81 1.26 21.87
CA LEU A 68 9.82 0.50 22.60
C LEU A 68 10.95 1.43 23.09
N ASP A 69 11.66 0.97 24.11
CA ASP A 69 12.83 1.67 24.64
C ASP A 69 13.94 1.85 23.59
N GLY A 70 14.58 3.03 23.61
CA GLY A 70 15.67 3.38 22.71
C GLY A 70 15.95 4.88 22.66
N THR A 71 17.09 5.27 22.06
CA THR A 71 17.40 6.67 21.74
C THR A 71 18.03 6.73 20.35
N PRO A 72 17.27 7.05 19.27
CA PRO A 72 15.85 7.40 19.26
C PRO A 72 14.93 6.24 19.67
N PRO A 73 13.66 6.51 20.07
CA PRO A 73 12.69 5.46 20.38
C PRO A 73 12.49 4.54 19.17
N LYS A 74 12.31 3.25 19.44
CA LYS A 74 12.04 2.24 18.42
C LYS A 74 10.54 1.99 18.34
N PHE A 75 10.03 1.66 17.16
CA PHE A 75 8.60 1.40 16.94
C PHE A 75 8.40 0.01 16.37
N ARG A 76 7.61 -0.81 17.05
CA ARG A 76 7.12 -2.07 16.48
C ARG A 76 5.83 -1.80 15.71
N VAL A 77 5.88 -2.04 14.41
CA VAL A 77 4.77 -1.89 13.49
C VAL A 77 4.11 -3.26 13.31
N THR A 78 2.85 -3.37 13.70
CA THR A 78 2.02 -4.57 13.50
C THR A 78 0.88 -4.24 12.52
N PRO A 79 0.97 -4.67 11.26
CA PRO A 79 -0.14 -4.57 10.32
C PRO A 79 -1.28 -5.51 10.71
N LEU A 80 -2.49 -4.97 10.79
CA LEU A 80 -3.70 -5.74 11.04
C LEU A 80 -4.61 -5.56 9.84
N VAL A 81 -4.90 -6.65 9.14
CA VAL A 81 -5.79 -6.63 7.99
C VAL A 81 -6.74 -7.79 8.08
N VAL A 82 -8.02 -7.48 7.89
CA VAL A 82 -9.08 -8.47 7.89
C VAL A 82 -10.02 -8.20 6.73
N GLU A 83 -10.52 -9.24 6.09
CA GLU A 83 -11.58 -9.12 5.10
C GLU A 83 -12.69 -10.13 5.33
N ARG A 84 -13.92 -9.74 4.95
CA ARG A 84 -15.02 -10.67 4.82
C ARG A 84 -15.23 -10.97 3.35
N PHE A 85 -14.87 -12.19 2.94
CA PHE A 85 -14.97 -12.64 1.56
C PHE A 85 -15.78 -13.95 1.51
N GLU A 86 -16.78 -14.00 0.62
CA GLU A 86 -17.69 -15.15 0.47
C GLU A 86 -18.27 -15.65 1.80
N GLY A 87 -18.68 -14.70 2.65
CA GLY A 87 -19.29 -14.99 3.95
C GLY A 87 -18.32 -15.35 5.06
N LYS A 88 -17.02 -15.56 4.76
CA LYS A 88 -15.98 -15.96 5.71
C LYS A 88 -15.06 -14.80 6.05
N TRP A 89 -14.61 -14.75 7.31
CA TRP A 89 -13.54 -13.83 7.74
C TRP A 89 -12.18 -14.43 7.40
N GLN A 90 -11.28 -13.60 6.87
CA GLN A 90 -9.91 -13.95 6.51
C GLN A 90 -8.97 -12.87 7.03
N ASP A 91 -7.88 -13.27 7.68
CA ASP A 91 -6.84 -12.37 8.13
C ASP A 91 -5.69 -12.35 7.11
N ILE A 92 -5.13 -11.16 6.87
CA ILE A 92 -4.00 -10.95 5.96
C ILE A 92 -2.93 -10.17 6.73
N ALA A 93 -2.02 -10.87 7.41
CA ALA A 93 -0.96 -10.23 8.18
C ALA A 93 0.42 -10.55 7.58
N ILE A 94 1.34 -9.60 7.71
CA ILE A 94 2.77 -9.88 7.67
C ILE A 94 3.29 -9.89 9.11
N GLU A 95 4.47 -10.46 9.31
CA GLU A 95 5.13 -10.42 10.62
C GLU A 95 5.39 -8.97 11.06
N PRO A 96 5.16 -8.64 12.35
CA PRO A 96 5.54 -7.35 12.91
C PRO A 96 7.03 -7.06 12.74
N PHE A 97 7.37 -5.80 12.47
CA PHE A 97 8.76 -5.36 12.30
C PHE A 97 9.06 -4.12 13.13
N VAL A 98 10.35 -3.89 13.44
CA VAL A 98 10.81 -2.74 14.23
C VAL A 98 11.52 -1.74 13.32
N ILE A 99 11.17 -0.46 13.45
CA ILE A 99 11.85 0.68 12.85
C ILE A 99 12.44 1.61 13.90
#